data_AF-D5G9G6-F1
#
_entry.id   AF-D5G9G6-F1
#
_cell.length_a   1.000
_cell.length_b   1.000
_cell.length_c   1.000
_cell.angle_alpha   90.00
_cell.angle_beta   90.00
_cell.angle_gamma   90.00
#
_symmetry.space_group_name_H-M   'P 1'
#
loop_
_entity.id
_entity.type
_entity.pdbx_description
1 polymer ?
#
loop_
_entity_poly.entity_id
_entity_poly.type
_entity_poly.pdbx_seq_one_letter_code
_entity_poly.pdbx_strand_id
1 'polypeptide(L)'
;MSVEEALKGVLKHALIHDGLARGLREASKALDRRQAHMAVLNENCEEEPYKKLVEALCSEHKIPLIKIADGKKLGEWAGLCVLDREGNARKVVNCSCVVVRDWGEESQERNVLLQYFQTR
;
A
#
# COMPACT_ATOMS: atom_id res chain seq x y z
N MET A 1 11.94 -10.26 10.84
CA MET A 1 10.64 -9.80 10.33
C MET A 1 10.50 -10.28 8.91
N SER A 2 9.35 -10.85 8.56
CA SER A 2 9.02 -11.10 7.15
C SER A 2 8.62 -9.78 6.46
N VAL A 3 8.76 -9.73 5.13
CA VAL A 3 8.40 -8.54 4.33
C VAL A 3 6.91 -8.21 4.45
N GLU A 4 6.06 -9.22 4.55
CA GLU A 4 4.60 -9.07 4.69
C GLU A 4 4.20 -8.49 6.06
N GLU A 5 4.84 -8.94 7.14
CA GLU A 5 4.61 -8.38 8.48
C GLU A 5 5.08 -6.93 8.56
N ALA A 6 6.25 -6.63 7.99
CA ALA A 6 6.76 -5.26 7.93
C ALA A 6 5.82 -4.35 7.13
N LEU A 7 5.27 -4.84 6.02
CA LEU A 7 4.29 -4.10 5.22
C LEU A 7 2.99 -3.84 5.98
N LYS A 8 2.49 -4.82 6.74
CA LYS A 8 1.30 -4.65 7.58
C LYS A 8 1.51 -3.58 8.64
N GLY A 9 2.65 -3.57 9.31
CA GLY A 9 2.93 -2.57 10.35
C GLY A 9 3.12 -1.17 9.76
N VAL A 10 3.84 -1.05 8.64
CA VAL A 10 3.99 0.20 7.89
C VAL A 10 2.65 0.79 7.46
N LEU A 11 1.75 -0.04 6.91
CA LEU A 11 0.44 0.44 6.47
C LEU A 11 -0.39 0.95 7.66
N LYS A 12 -0.29 0.32 8.83
CA LYS A 12 -0.95 0.81 10.05
C LYS A 12 -0.36 2.13 10.53
N HIS A 13 0.96 2.28 10.53
CA HIS A 13 1.61 3.54 10.90
C HIS A 13 1.20 4.66 9.94
N ALA A 14 1.29 4.41 8.63
CA ALA A 14 0.85 5.37 7.61
C ALA A 14 -0.63 5.76 7.77
N LEU A 15 -1.49 4.83 8.21
CA LEU A 15 -2.89 5.10 8.47
C LEU A 15 -3.09 6.03 9.68
N ILE A 16 -2.33 5.83 10.77
CA ILE A 16 -2.41 6.69 11.96
C ILE A 16 -2.03 8.14 11.63
N HIS A 17 -1.12 8.34 10.67
CA HIS A 17 -0.64 9.66 10.25
C HIS A 17 -1.38 10.24 9.04
N ASP A 18 -2.53 9.66 8.64
CA ASP A 18 -3.29 10.08 7.45
C ASP A 18 -2.46 10.12 6.15
N GLY A 19 -1.38 9.33 6.10
CA GLY A 19 -0.38 9.30 5.02
C GLY A 19 -0.72 8.32 3.90
N LEU A 20 -1.89 7.67 3.94
CA LEU A 20 -2.24 6.55 3.07
C LEU A 20 -3.25 6.97 2.00
N ALA A 21 -2.86 6.86 0.73
CA ALA A 21 -3.74 7.10 -0.42
C ALA A 21 -4.36 5.77 -0.87
N ARG A 22 -5.69 5.71 -0.92
CA ARG A 22 -6.42 4.47 -1.17
C ARG A 22 -7.22 4.55 -2.47
N GLY A 23 -7.10 3.52 -3.29
CA GLY A 23 -7.79 3.43 -4.57
C GLY A 23 -7.10 4.21 -5.69
N LEU A 24 -7.56 3.95 -6.91
CA LEU A 24 -6.81 4.28 -8.11
C LEU A 24 -6.65 5.78 -8.36
N ARG A 25 -7.70 6.57 -8.13
CA ARG A 25 -7.69 8.02 -8.37
C ARG A 25 -6.76 8.76 -7.41
N GLU A 26 -6.73 8.33 -6.14
CA GLU A 26 -5.85 8.94 -5.15
C GLU A 26 -4.41 8.47 -5.33
N ALA A 27 -4.22 7.21 -5.72
CA ALA A 27 -2.92 6.63 -6.04
C ALA A 27 -2.28 7.34 -7.23
N SER A 28 -2.98 7.48 -8.36
CA SER A 28 -2.45 8.16 -9.54
C SER A 28 -2.09 9.62 -9.24
N LYS A 29 -2.94 10.33 -8.50
CA LYS A 29 -2.66 11.69 -8.04
C LYS A 29 -1.46 11.79 -7.10
N ALA A 30 -1.26 10.80 -6.24
CA ALA A 30 -0.12 10.77 -5.31
C ALA A 30 1.21 10.52 -6.04
N LEU A 31 1.17 9.60 -7.01
CA LEU A 31 2.30 9.23 -7.86
C LEU A 31 2.72 10.43 -8.72
N ASP A 32 1.75 11.08 -9.38
CA ASP A 32 1.99 12.24 -10.25
C ASP A 32 2.55 13.46 -9.47
N ARG A 33 2.05 13.69 -8.25
CA ARG A 33 2.58 14.74 -7.35
C ARG A 33 3.95 14.43 -6.74
N ARG A 34 4.53 13.26 -7.01
CA ARG A 34 5.80 12.78 -6.42
C ARG A 34 5.79 12.78 -4.89
N GLN A 35 4.61 12.66 -4.29
CA GLN A 35 4.43 12.56 -2.84
C GLN A 35 4.47 11.11 -2.37
N ALA A 36 4.59 10.16 -3.30
CA ALA A 36 4.53 8.74 -3.03
C ALA A 36 5.93 8.18 -2.73
N HIS A 37 6.07 7.52 -1.60
CA HIS A 37 7.30 6.85 -1.20
C HIS A 37 7.30 5.36 -1.53
N MET A 38 6.14 4.71 -1.48
CA MET A 38 5.95 3.34 -1.96
C MET A 38 4.55 3.15 -2.53
N ALA A 39 4.42 2.20 -3.44
CA ALA A 39 3.14 1.75 -3.97
C ALA A 39 2.95 0.25 -3.74
N VAL A 40 1.72 -0.14 -3.46
CA VAL A 40 1.27 -1.52 -3.33
C VAL A 40 0.16 -1.76 -4.34
N LEU A 41 0.36 -2.74 -5.20
CA LEU A 41 -0.57 -3.12 -6.26
C LEU A 41 -1.12 -4.53 -5.98
N ASN A 42 -2.43 -4.69 -6.16
CA ASN A 42 -3.05 -6.00 -6.16
C ASN A 42 -2.91 -6.65 -7.54
N GLU A 43 -2.32 -7.84 -7.60
CA GLU A 43 -2.18 -8.62 -8.84
C GLU A 43 -3.52 -9.11 -9.38
N ASN A 44 -4.54 -9.24 -8.54
CA ASN A 44 -5.87 -9.72 -8.92
C ASN A 44 -6.86 -8.60 -9.31
N CYS A 45 -6.36 -7.44 -9.75
CA CYS A 45 -7.25 -6.41 -10.33
C CYS A 45 -7.85 -6.92 -11.65
N GLU A 46 -9.17 -6.79 -11.77
CA GLU A 46 -9.99 -7.30 -12.88
C GLU A 46 -9.68 -6.61 -14.23
N GLU A 47 -9.18 -5.38 -14.19
CA GLU A 47 -8.82 -4.62 -15.40
C GLU A 47 -7.29 -4.48 -15.54
N GLU A 48 -6.74 -5.06 -16.60
CA GLU A 48 -5.35 -4.86 -17.02
C GLU A 48 -4.89 -3.41 -17.18
N PRO A 49 -5.68 -2.46 -17.73
CA PRO A 49 -5.21 -1.08 -17.88
C PRO A 49 -4.83 -0.44 -16.54
N TYR A 50 -5.49 -0.80 -15.44
CA TYR A 50 -5.14 -0.27 -14.12
C TYR A 50 -3.75 -0.72 -13.65
N LYS A 51 -3.39 -1.98 -13.88
CA LYS A 51 -2.05 -2.48 -13.54
C LYS A 51 -0.98 -1.77 -14.36
N LYS A 52 -1.21 -1.64 -15.67
CA LYS A 52 -0.29 -0.97 -16.59
C LYS A 52 -0.08 0.50 -16.23
N LEU A 53 -1.15 1.22 -15.86
CA LEU A 53 -1.04 2.63 -15.45
C LEU A 53 -0.21 2.78 -14.17
N VAL A 54 -0.45 1.97 -13.15
CA VAL A 54 0.29 2.07 -11.88
C VAL A 54 1.74 1.64 -12.06
N GLU A 55 2.00 0.56 -12.81
CA GLU A 55 3.37 0.12 -13.12
C GLU A 55 4.14 1.16 -13.93
N ALA A 56 3.52 1.81 -14.91
CA ALA A 56 4.14 2.87 -15.69
C ALA A 56 4.49 4.08 -14.81
N LEU A 57 3.55 4.56 -13.99
CA LEU A 57 3.78 5.70 -13.09
C LEU A 57 4.86 5.40 -12.04
N CYS A 58 4.89 4.18 -11.49
CA CYS A 58 5.94 3.76 -10.56
C CYS A 58 7.31 3.68 -11.25
N SER A 59 7.36 3.22 -12.51
CA SER A 59 8.59 3.13 -13.29
C SER A 59 9.15 4.51 -13.64
N GLU A 60 8.29 5.45 -14.03
CA GLU A 60 8.68 6.82 -14.39
C GLU A 60 9.25 7.59 -13.20
N HIS A 61 8.63 7.45 -12.03
CA HIS A 61 9.05 8.17 -10.82
C HIS A 61 10.06 7.42 -9.95
N LYS A 62 10.47 6.20 -10.36
CA LYS A 62 11.37 5.31 -9.60
C LYS A 62 10.86 5.03 -8.18
N ILE A 63 9.55 4.84 -8.06
CA ILE A 63 8.92 4.56 -6.77
C ILE A 63 8.87 3.04 -6.59
N PRO A 64 9.30 2.52 -5.41
CA PRO A 64 9.26 1.08 -5.15
C PRO A 64 7.82 0.55 -5.16
N LEU A 65 7.63 -0.56 -5.87
CA LEU A 65 6.34 -1.22 -6.05
C LEU A 65 6.37 -2.63 -5.45
N ILE A 66 5.37 -2.94 -4.61
CA ILE A 66 5.12 -4.28 -4.08
C ILE A 66 3.83 -4.82 -4.68
N LYS A 67 3.86 -6.08 -5.11
CA LYS A 67 2.69 -6.79 -5.62
C LYS A 67 2.19 -7.79 -4.57
N ILE A 68 0.89 -7.80 -4.34
CA ILE A 68 0.21 -8.75 -3.44
C ILE A 68 -0.97 -9.37 -4.17
N ALA A 69 -1.19 -10.68 -4.00
CA ALA A 69 -2.25 -11.41 -4.69
C ALA A 69 -3.65 -11.19 -4.07
N ASP A 70 -3.72 -10.92 -2.76
CA ASP A 70 -4.97 -10.86 -2.01
C ASP A 70 -5.41 -9.42 -1.70
N GLY A 71 -6.32 -8.89 -2.51
CA GLY A 71 -6.87 -7.55 -2.32
C GLY A 71 -7.74 -7.36 -1.07
N LYS A 72 -8.32 -8.44 -0.52
CA LYS A 72 -9.03 -8.40 0.77
C LYS A 72 -8.06 -8.19 1.94
N LYS A 73 -6.91 -8.88 1.95
CA LYS A 73 -5.87 -8.68 2.97
C LYS A 73 -5.31 -7.27 2.92
N LEU A 74 -5.08 -6.74 1.71
CA LEU A 74 -4.71 -5.34 1.51
C LEU A 74 -5.75 -4.36 2.05
N GLY A 75 -7.04 -4.63 1.81
CA GLY A 75 -8.14 -3.85 2.35
C GLY A 75 -8.15 -3.81 3.87
N GLU A 76 -7.95 -4.96 4.53
CA GLU A 76 -7.82 -5.01 5.99
C GLU A 76 -6.65 -4.17 6.51
N TRP A 77 -5.49 -4.27 5.85
CA TRP A 77 -4.29 -3.53 6.28
C TRP A 77 -4.40 -2.03 6.02
N ALA A 78 -5.11 -1.63 4.97
CA ALA A 78 -5.43 -0.24 4.67
C ALA A 78 -6.60 0.32 5.52
N GLY A 79 -7.12 -0.45 6.48
CA GLY A 79 -8.20 -0.03 7.37
C GLY A 79 -9.58 0.05 6.69
N LEU A 80 -9.76 -0.56 5.53
CA LEU A 80 -11.04 -0.69 4.83
C LEU A 80 -11.85 -1.88 5.38
N CYS A 81 -11.99 -1.93 6.70
CA CYS A 81 -12.75 -2.96 7.39
C CYS A 81 -13.57 -2.34 8.52
N VAL A 82 -14.72 -2.96 8.82
CA VAL A 82 -15.52 -2.62 9.99
C VAL A 82 -15.12 -3.59 11.10
N LEU A 83 -14.65 -3.07 12.21
CA LEU A 83 -14.31 -3.90 13.36
C LEU A 83 -15.59 -4.23 14.15
N ASP A 84 -15.75 -5.51 14.51
CA ASP A 84 -16.75 -5.91 15.50
C ASP A 84 -16.30 -5.56 16.92
N ARG A 85 -17.23 -5.73 17.88
CA ARG A 85 -16.98 -5.58 19.31
C ARG A 85 -15.85 -6.47 19.86
N GLU A 86 -15.49 -7.54 19.15
CA GLU A 86 -14.41 -8.46 19.50
C GLU A 86 -13.08 -8.14 18.79
N GLY A 87 -13.04 -7.09 17.96
CA GLY A 87 -11.85 -6.70 17.20
C GLY A 87 -11.61 -7.49 15.91
N ASN A 88 -12.54 -8.37 15.54
CA ASN A 88 -12.50 -9.09 14.26
C ASN A 88 -12.94 -8.19 13.10
N ALA A 89 -12.26 -8.29 11.96
CA ALA A 89 -12.59 -7.53 10.76
C ALA A 89 -13.81 -8.14 10.05
N ARG A 90 -14.90 -7.37 9.98
CA ARG A 90 -16.08 -7.66 9.15
C ARG A 90 -16.22 -6.64 8.02
N LYS A 91 -16.92 -7.05 6.95
CA LYS A 91 -17.18 -6.22 5.76
C LYS A 91 -15.91 -5.58 5.16
N VAL A 92 -14.89 -6.41 4.97
CA VAL A 92 -13.64 -5.99 4.32
C VAL A 92 -13.90 -5.61 2.88
N VAL A 93 -13.57 -4.38 2.52
CA VAL A 93 -13.65 -3.90 1.14
C VAL A 93 -12.36 -4.26 0.41
N ASN A 94 -12.49 -4.75 -0.82
CA ASN A 94 -11.33 -5.05 -1.65
C ASN A 94 -10.53 -3.77 -1.96
N CYS A 95 -9.21 -3.82 -1.81
CA CYS A 95 -8.33 -2.74 -2.22
C CYS A 95 -7.49 -3.15 -3.43
N SER A 96 -7.58 -2.36 -4.50
CA SER A 96 -6.81 -2.57 -5.73
C SER A 96 -5.41 -1.98 -5.65
N CYS A 97 -5.28 -0.78 -5.07
CA CYS A 97 -4.04 -0.02 -5.02
C CYS A 97 -3.98 0.79 -3.73
N VAL A 98 -2.80 0.80 -3.11
CA VAL A 98 -2.47 1.62 -1.95
C VAL A 98 -1.16 2.32 -2.21
N VAL A 99 -1.08 3.60 -1.91
CA VAL A 99 0.16 4.38 -2.02
C VAL A 99 0.43 5.04 -0.68
N VAL A 100 1.64 4.87 -0.16
CA VAL A 100 2.07 5.53 1.07
C VAL A 100 2.72 6.86 0.70
N ARG A 101 2.12 7.95 1.15
CA ARG A 101 2.62 9.32 1.02
C ARG A 101 3.45 9.73 2.21
N ASP A 102 3.03 9.32 3.39
CA ASP A 102 3.76 9.58 4.62
C ASP A 102 3.78 8.31 5.47
N TRP A 103 4.96 7.96 5.96
CA TRP A 103 5.17 6.82 6.85
C TRP A 103 4.97 7.23 8.31
N GLY A 104 4.96 8.55 8.58
CA GLY A 104 5.07 9.10 9.90
C GLY A 104 6.42 8.78 10.52
N GLU A 105 6.42 7.91 11.53
CA GLU A 105 7.60 7.57 12.33
C GLU A 105 8.57 6.60 11.61
N GLU A 106 9.85 6.72 11.96
CA GLU A 106 10.88 5.78 11.54
C GLU A 106 10.79 4.48 12.37
N SER A 107 9.95 3.55 11.91
CA SER A 107 9.85 2.23 12.51
C SER A 107 10.89 1.24 11.95
N GLN A 108 11.19 0.19 12.71
CA GLN A 108 12.05 -0.91 12.24
C GLN A 108 11.53 -1.56 10.95
N GLU A 109 10.22 -1.59 10.77
CA GLU A 109 9.52 -2.15 9.62
C GLU A 109 9.77 -1.34 8.34
N ARG A 110 9.79 0.00 8.45
CA ARG A 110 10.15 0.90 7.35
C ARG A 110 11.58 0.63 6.87
N ASN A 111 12.52 0.45 7.80
CA ASN A 111 13.92 0.20 7.45
C ASN A 111 14.10 -1.15 6.76
N VAL A 112 13.39 -2.19 7.19
CA VAL A 112 13.39 -3.50 6.52
C VAL A 112 12.86 -3.40 5.09
N LEU A 113 11.77 -2.66 4.86
CA LEU A 113 11.24 -2.45 3.51
C LEU A 113 12.17 -1.61 2.64
N LEU A 114 12.73 -0.53 3.16
CA LEU A 114 13.69 0.30 2.42
C LEU A 114 14.95 -0.49 2.04
N GLN A 115 15.48 -1.33 2.93
CA GLN A 115 16.58 -2.24 2.61
C GLN A 115 16.18 -3.26 1.55
N TYR A 116 14.98 -3.83 1.63
CA TYR A 116 14.47 -4.75 0.61
C TYR A 116 14.40 -4.09 -0.78
N PHE A 117 14.00 -2.81 -0.84
CA PHE A 117 13.96 -2.04 -2.08
C PHE A 117 15.33 -1.59 -2.59
N GLN A 118 16.32 -1.40 -1.71
CA GLN A 118 17.68 -1.04 -2.11
C GLN A 118 18.50 -2.25 -2.58
N THR A 119 18.15 -3.45 -2.12
CA THR A 119 18.87 -4.69 -2.44
C THR A 119 18.39 -5.31 -3.78
N ARG A 120 17.37 -4.73 -4.41
CA ARG A 120 16.71 -5.24 -5.61
C ARG A 120 16.75 -4.22 -6.74
#